data_AF-A0A951P9N8-F1
#
_entry.id   AF-A0A951P9N8-F1
#
_cell.length_a   1.000
_cell.length_b   1.000
_cell.length_c   1.000
_cell.angle_alpha   90.00
_cell.angle_beta   90.00
_cell.angle_gamma   90.00
#
_symmetry.space_group_name_H-M   'P 1'
#
loop_
_entity.id
_entity.type
_entity.pdbx_description
1 polymer ?
#
loop_
_entity_poly.entity_id
_entity_poly.type
_entity_poly.pdbx_seq_one_letter_code
_entity_poly.pdbx_strand_id
1 'polypeptide(L)' 'MPRLAPFCTFLTPHPDLSPGELQAEIARLYERQKAIDAMVHGELDLESLLDLLEDHEIDPQQWIDTSISNIEYMMNNDL' A
#
# COMPACT_ATOMS: atom_id res chain seq x y z
N MET A 1 -14.15 -0.48 10.97
CA MET A 1 -13.14 -1.43 10.48
C MET A 1 -11.87 -0.65 10.23
N PRO A 2 -10.68 -1.10 10.67
CA PRO A 2 -9.45 -0.44 10.26
C PRO A 2 -9.38 -0.51 8.73
N ARG A 3 -9.25 0.63 8.07
CA ARG A 3 -9.04 0.68 6.63
C ARG A 3 -7.71 -0.02 6.35
N LEU A 4 -7.74 -1.17 5.68
CA LEU A 4 -6.57 -1.66 4.98
C LEU A 4 -6.23 -0.62 3.92
N ALA A 5 -5.13 0.10 4.15
CA ALA A 5 -4.60 1.07 3.22
C ALA A 5 -3.23 0.56 2.74
N PRO A 6 -3.19 -0.50 1.91
CA PRO A 6 -1.95 -1.00 1.32
C PRO A 6 -1.16 0.10 0.60
N PHE A 7 -1.86 1.14 0.16
CA PHE A 7 -1.32 2.30 -0.53
C PHE A 7 -1.25 3.57 0.34
N CYS A 8 -1.28 3.42 1.67
CA CYS A 8 -0.96 4.51 2.57
C CYS A 8 0.51 4.92 2.36
N THR A 9 0.72 6.04 1.68
CA THR A 9 2.04 6.63 1.48
C THR A 9 2.25 7.87 2.34
N PHE A 10 1.32 8.17 3.25
CA PHE A 10 1.46 9.26 4.20
C PHE A 10 2.07 8.78 5.52
N LEU A 11 3.03 9.58 6.02
CA LEU A 11 3.57 9.44 7.36
C LEU A 11 2.45 9.64 8.38
N THR A 12 2.28 8.68 9.30
CA THR A 12 1.43 8.88 10.48
C THR A 12 2.35 9.30 11.63
N PRO A 13 2.46 10.60 11.96
CA PRO A 13 3.36 11.04 13.01
C PRO A 13 2.90 10.51 14.36
N HIS A 14 3.70 9.63 14.95
CA HIS A 14 3.57 9.23 16.34
C HIS A 14 4.43 10.18 17.19
N PRO A 15 3.90 10.76 18.29
CA PRO A 15 4.60 11.78 19.08
C PRO A 15 5.93 11.30 19.69
N ASP A 16 6.12 9.99 19.78
CA ASP A 16 7.28 9.35 20.43
C ASP A 16 8.29 8.73 19.45
N LEU A 17 8.18 8.99 18.13
CA LEU A 17 9.14 8.47 17.14
C LEU A 17 10.53 9.04 17.38
N SER A 18 11.51 8.17 17.62
CA SER A 18 12.92 8.56 17.60
C SER A 18 13.35 8.95 16.18
N PRO A 19 14.44 9.72 16.02
CA PRO A 19 14.96 10.07 14.69
C PRO A 19 15.27 8.84 13.81
N GLY A 20 15.73 7.74 14.40
CA GLY A 20 16.02 6.50 13.67
C GLY A 20 14.75 5.81 13.17
N GLU A 21 13.71 5.76 13.99
CA GLU A 21 12.42 5.19 13.59
C GLU A 21 11.72 6.05 12.54
N LEU A 22 11.84 7.38 12.63
CA LEU A 22 11.35 8.29 11.60
C LEU A 22 12.05 8.05 10.25
N GLN A 23 13.37 7.86 10.26
CA GLN A 23 14.11 7.63 9.03
C GLN A 23 13.78 6.27 8.39
N ALA A 24 13.62 5.22 9.22
CA ALA A 24 13.16 3.91 8.76
C ALA A 24 11.75 3.99 8.17
N GLU A 25 10.87 4.77 8.79
CA GLU A 25 9.51 4.98 8.31
C GLU A 25 9.47 5.70 6.96
N ILE A 26 10.27 6.75 6.79
CA ILE A 26 10.37 7.47 5.52
C ILE A 26 10.86 6.54 4.40
N ALA A 27 11.89 5.72 4.68
CA ALA A 27 12.41 4.77 3.70
C ALA A 27 11.34 3.74 3.29
N ARG A 28 10.58 3.23 4.26
CA ARG A 28 9.46 2.30 4.02
C ARG A 28 8.37 2.93 3.14
N LEU A 29 7.99 4.19 3.41
CA LEU A 29 6.99 4.90 2.61
C LEU A 29 7.48 5.17 1.18
N TYR A 30 8.77 5.46 1.02
CA TYR A 30 9.37 5.69 -0.29
C TYR A 30 9.35 4.43 -1.17
N GLU A 31 9.82 3.30 -0.65
CA GLU A 31 9.79 2.03 -1.40
C GLU A 31 8.36 1.62 -1.74
N ARG A 32 7.41 1.86 -0.82
CA ARG A 32 5.97 1.63 -1.09
C ARG A 32 5.45 2.51 -2.23
N GLN A 33 5.75 3.80 -2.26
CA GLN A 33 5.33 4.69 -3.36
C GLN A 33 5.93 4.22 -4.70
N LYS A 34 7.21 3.84 -4.70
CA LYS A 34 7.88 3.32 -5.89
C LYS A 34 7.24 2.03 -6.42
N ALA A 35 6.84 1.11 -5.53
CA ALA A 35 6.15 -0.10 -5.92
C ALA A 35 4.74 0.17 -6.46
N ILE A 36 4.01 1.13 -5.88
CA ILE A 36 2.72 1.60 -6.39
C ILE A 36 2.87 2.18 -7.79
N ASP A 37 3.87 3.04 -7.99
CA ASP A 37 4.14 3.64 -9.29
C ASP A 37 4.44 2.55 -10.32
N ALA A 38 5.31 1.59 -10.00
CA ALA A 38 5.61 0.45 -10.88
C ALA A 38 4.36 -0.38 -11.19
N MET A 39 3.50 -0.64 -10.21
CA MET A 39 2.24 -1.37 -10.40
C MET A 39 1.28 -0.61 -11.34
N VAL A 40 1.09 0.70 -11.13
CA VAL A 40 0.20 1.54 -11.95
C VAL A 40 0.67 1.62 -13.40
N HIS A 41 1.99 1.63 -13.63
CA HIS A 41 2.56 1.64 -14.98
C HIS A 41 2.67 0.24 -15.61
N GLY A 42 2.31 -0.82 -14.88
CA GLY A 42 2.40 -2.21 -15.35
C GLY A 42 3.84 -2.74 -15.43
N GLU A 43 4.76 -2.14 -14.68
CA GLU A 43 6.18 -2.47 -14.61
C GLU A 43 6.52 -3.42 -13.46
N LEU A 44 5.61 -3.57 -12.48
CA LEU A 44 5.76 -4.49 -11.35
C LEU A 44 5.28 -5.89 -11.74
N ASP A 45 6.15 -6.89 -11.61
CA ASP A 45 5.76 -8.29 -11.78
C ASP A 45 4.99 -8.84 -10.57
N LEU A 46 4.33 -9.99 -10.78
CA LEU A 46 3.47 -10.61 -9.77
C LEU A 46 4.24 -11.07 -8.53
N GLU A 47 5.47 -11.56 -8.70
CA GLU A 47 6.29 -12.07 -7.58
C GLU A 47 6.68 -10.92 -6.66
N SER A 48 7.16 -9.82 -7.25
CA SER A 48 7.48 -8.57 -6.54
C SER A 48 6.26 -7.96 -5.84
N LEU A 49 5.05 -8.11 -6.42
CA LEU A 49 3.82 -7.67 -5.77
C LEU A 49 3.48 -8.55 -4.56
N LEU A 50 3.64 -9.87 -4.66
CA LEU A 50 3.36 -10.79 -3.55
C LEU A 50 4.35 -10.58 -2.39
N ASP A 51 5.63 -10.41 -2.69
CA ASP A 51 6.67 -10.08 -1.70
C ASP A 51 6.35 -8.77 -0.98
N LEU A 52 5.91 -7.74 -1.71
CA LEU A 52 5.50 -6.45 -1.13
C LEU A 52 4.30 -6.58 -0.19
N LEU A 53 3.32 -7.41 -0.54
CA LEU A 53 2.15 -7.65 0.29
C LEU A 53 2.54 -8.41 1.57
N GLU A 54 3.44 -9.39 1.47
CA GLU A 54 3.99 -10.12 2.61
C GLU A 54 4.78 -9.20 3.56
N ASP A 55 5.67 -8.35 3.02
CA ASP A 55 6.45 -7.35 3.77
C ASP A 55 5.57 -6.34 4.54
N HIS A 56 4.31 -6.23 4.15
CA HIS A 56 3.32 -5.36 4.78
C HIS A 56 2.27 -6.12 5.61
N GLU A 57 2.45 -7.44 5.78
CA GLU A 57 1.52 -8.31 6.48
C GLU A 57 0.09 -8.22 5.91
N ILE A 58 -0.01 -8.03 4.59
CA ILE A 58 -1.28 -7.91 3.88
C ILE A 58 -1.59 -9.23 3.20
N ASP A 59 -2.75 -9.81 3.51
CA ASP A 59 -3.23 -11.00 2.81
C ASP A 59 -3.53 -10.67 1.33
N PRO A 60 -2.91 -11.37 0.37
CA PRO A 60 -3.17 -11.14 -1.05
C PRO A 60 -4.64 -11.28 -1.43
N GLN A 61 -5.39 -12.21 -0.82
CA GLN A 61 -6.80 -12.37 -1.12
C GLN A 61 -7.61 -11.16 -0.64
N GLN A 62 -7.37 -10.72 0.58
CA GLN A 62 -7.97 -9.50 1.12
C GLN A 62 -7.65 -8.26 0.27
N TRP A 63 -6.42 -8.16 -0.27
CA TRP A 63 -6.04 -7.09 -1.18
C TRP A 63 -6.84 -7.13 -2.49
N ILE A 64 -7.00 -8.32 -3.10
CA ILE A 64 -7.82 -8.53 -4.29
C ILE A 64 -9.28 -8.12 -4.03
N ASP A 65 -9.89 -8.65 -2.98
CA ASP A 65 -11.29 -8.41 -2.64
C ASP A 65 -11.57 -6.91 -2.40
N THR A 66 -10.65 -6.24 -1.70
CA THR A 66 -10.73 -4.78 -1.46
C THR A 66 -10.60 -4.00 -2.76
N SER A 67 -9.70 -4.41 -3.66
CA SER A 67 -9.48 -3.76 -4.95
C SER A 67 -10.70 -3.90 -5.85
N ILE A 68 -11.30 -5.09 -5.91
CA ILE A 68 -12.55 -5.35 -6.64
C ILE A 68 -13.66 -4.46 -6.09
N SER A 69 -13.87 -4.46 -4.78
CA SER A 69 -14.92 -3.64 -4.16
C SER A 69 -14.76 -2.15 -4.44
N ASN A 70 -13.52 -1.63 -4.49
CA ASN A 70 -13.25 -0.24 -4.82
C ASN A 70 -13.57 0.08 -6.29
N ILE A 71 -13.17 -0.80 -7.22
CA ILE A 71 -13.47 -0.65 -8.65
C ILE A 71 -14.99 -0.67 -8.86
N GLU A 72 -15.68 -1.64 -8.26
CA GLU A 72 -17.15 -1.73 -8.32
C GLU A 72 -17.81 -0.49 -7.75
N TYR A 73 -17.30 0.04 -6.62
CA TYR A 73 -17.79 1.28 -6.05
C TYR A 73 -17.62 2.46 -7.02
N MET A 74 -16.45 2.62 -7.64
CA MET A 74 -16.21 3.70 -8.61
C MET A 74 -17.12 3.58 -9.84
N MET A 75 -17.24 2.38 -10.40
CA MET A 75 -18.12 2.11 -11.55
C MET A 75 -19.59 2.42 -11.25
N ASN A 76 -20.07 2.09 -10.05
CA ASN A 76 -21.46 2.32 -9.65
C ASN A 76 -21.76 3.78 -9.30
N ASN A 77 -20.74 4.63 -9.13
CA ASN A 77 -20.90 6.03 -8.74
C ASN A 77 -20.38 7.02 -9.79
N ASP A 78 -20.03 6.56 -11.00
CA ASP A 78 -19.45 7.36 -12.10
C ASP A 78 -18.27 8.26 -11.63
N LEU A 79 -17.35 7.68 -10.86
CA LEU A 79 -16.15 8.33 -10.31
C LEU A 79 -14.88 8.03 -11.12
#